data_AF-D3BU10-F1
#
_entry.id   AF-D3BU10-F1
#
_cell.length_a   1.000
_cell.length_b   1.000
_cell.length_c   1.000
_cell.angle_alpha   90.00
_cell.angle_beta   90.00
_cell.angle_gamma   90.00
#
_symmetry.space_group_name_H-M   'P 1'
#
loop_
_entity.id
_entity.type
_entity.pdbx_description
1 polymer ?
#
loop_
_entity_poly.entity_id
_entity_poly.type
_entity_poly.pdbx_seq_one_letter_code
_entity_poly.pdbx_strand_id
1 'polypeptide(L)'
;MTVATPYFRLTLPNSVHSEDNYGESTKKCKVYDLISFVYLSLQCPSDSKLKSFLRHTLETIQEINHLYIPQQLRHLLNDEFMYEYFDHLPHIKKLVLSDQIFTPKVALSASRFKSLTTIHLTDVDVRESSGEAELNDSNDSILLNTNESKIDCSDLTVSVQSLVSFLDLTPLVESLIMDNLTFVDHITSEPVPLDDNHLQVIGNYILNLKELGLSSFPVDKRGISCMLNRCTSMRRIIMNNCKSITPEILFELQVEYPHISFVCDHTKYSLQSPEMFKYRYD
;
A
#
# COMPACT_ATOMS: atom_id res chain seq x y z
N MET A 1 -0.82 -12.84 -47.71
CA MET A 1 -1.48 -13.77 -46.77
C MET A 1 -1.89 -12.95 -45.55
N THR A 2 -3.13 -12.49 -45.53
CA THR A 2 -3.71 -11.68 -44.45
C THR A 2 -4.03 -12.63 -43.29
N VAL A 3 -3.07 -12.77 -42.37
CA VAL A 3 -3.32 -13.45 -41.10
C VAL A 3 -4.29 -12.56 -40.34
N ALA A 4 -5.54 -13.02 -40.24
CA ALA A 4 -6.51 -12.43 -39.33
C ALA A 4 -5.89 -12.49 -37.92
N THR A 5 -5.47 -11.35 -37.40
CA THR A 5 -5.14 -11.20 -35.98
C THR A 5 -6.40 -11.58 -35.22
N PRO A 6 -6.42 -12.66 -34.42
CA PRO A 6 -7.51 -12.85 -33.49
C PRO A 6 -7.46 -11.63 -32.56
N TYR A 7 -8.44 -10.74 -32.69
CA TYR A 7 -8.71 -9.71 -31.71
C TYR A 7 -9.08 -10.44 -30.41
N PHE A 8 -8.08 -10.82 -29.62
CA PHE A 8 -8.30 -11.19 -28.25
C PHE A 8 -8.52 -9.88 -27.49
N ARG A 9 -9.74 -9.35 -27.60
CA ARG A 9 -10.17 -8.16 -26.88
C ARG A 9 -10.43 -8.58 -25.44
N LEU A 10 -9.37 -8.66 -24.64
CA LEU A 10 -9.50 -8.63 -23.19
C LEU A 10 -9.91 -7.21 -22.80
N THR A 11 -11.21 -6.94 -22.91
CA THR A 11 -11.82 -5.79 -22.26
C THR A 11 -11.73 -6.02 -20.76
N LEU A 12 -10.67 -5.50 -20.15
CA LEU A 12 -10.73 -5.05 -18.77
C LEU A 12 -11.77 -3.92 -18.76
N PRO A 13 -12.91 -4.05 -18.05
CA PRO A 13 -13.80 -2.92 -17.90
C PRO A 13 -13.04 -1.85 -17.14
N ASN A 14 -12.66 -0.79 -17.84
CA ASN A 14 -12.24 0.45 -17.22
C ASN A 14 -13.38 0.90 -16.31
N SER A 15 -13.06 1.15 -15.05
CA SER A 15 -13.97 1.52 -13.95
C SER A 15 -14.92 0.41 -13.48
N VAL A 16 -14.62 -0.11 -12.28
CA VAL A 16 -15.59 -0.78 -11.42
C VAL A 16 -16.05 0.29 -10.43
N HIS A 17 -17.12 1.02 -10.75
CA HIS A 17 -17.91 1.70 -9.73
C HIS A 17 -19.05 0.78 -9.28
N SER A 18 -19.16 0.67 -7.96
CA SER A 18 -20.31 0.26 -7.12
C SER A 18 -21.00 -1.08 -7.39
N GLU A 19 -21.03 -1.90 -6.33
CA GLU A 19 -22.13 -2.79 -5.93
C GLU A 19 -22.81 -3.64 -7.03
N ASP A 20 -22.17 -4.75 -7.40
CA ASP A 20 -22.86 -5.83 -8.12
C ASP A 20 -22.29 -7.20 -7.69
N ASN A 21 -23.10 -7.96 -6.95
CA ASN A 21 -22.78 -9.32 -6.46
C ASN A 21 -22.61 -10.36 -7.59
N TYR A 22 -22.98 -10.03 -8.83
CA TYR A 22 -22.74 -10.88 -10.01
C TYR A 22 -21.34 -10.67 -10.62
N GLY A 23 -20.68 -9.54 -10.31
CA GLY A 23 -19.40 -9.15 -10.91
C GLY A 23 -18.17 -9.81 -10.29
N GLU A 24 -18.28 -10.40 -9.09
CA GLU A 24 -17.14 -11.01 -8.40
C GLU A 24 -16.59 -12.25 -9.11
N SER A 25 -17.45 -13.11 -9.67
CA SER A 25 -17.04 -14.36 -10.31
C SER A 25 -16.25 -14.11 -11.60
N THR A 26 -16.72 -13.17 -12.43
CA THR A 26 -16.05 -12.82 -13.69
C THR A 26 -14.74 -12.06 -13.45
N LYS A 27 -14.65 -11.27 -12.37
CA LYS A 27 -13.40 -10.61 -11.96
C LYS A 27 -12.38 -11.63 -11.46
N LYS A 28 -12.79 -12.59 -10.62
CA LYS A 28 -11.93 -13.69 -10.15
C LYS A 28 -11.40 -14.53 -11.31
N CYS A 29 -12.23 -14.89 -12.30
CA CYS A 29 -11.78 -15.62 -13.50
C CYS A 29 -10.66 -14.90 -14.26
N LYS A 30 -10.74 -13.58 -14.44
CA LYS A 30 -9.72 -12.82 -15.19
C LYS A 30 -8.35 -12.77 -14.50
N VAL A 31 -8.32 -12.84 -13.17
CA VAL A 31 -7.06 -12.92 -12.41
C VAL A 31 -6.40 -14.29 -12.60
N TYR A 32 -7.19 -15.37 -12.63
CA TYR A 32 -6.67 -16.70 -12.94
C TYR A 32 -6.22 -16.82 -14.39
N ASP A 33 -6.92 -16.18 -15.33
CA ASP A 33 -6.47 -16.09 -16.72
C ASP A 33 -5.11 -15.39 -16.79
N LEU A 34 -4.95 -14.29 -16.04
CA LEU A 34 -3.72 -13.52 -15.98
C LEU A 34 -2.54 -14.31 -15.39
N ILE A 35 -2.76 -15.00 -14.27
CA ILE A 35 -1.79 -15.90 -13.66
C ILE A 35 -1.42 -17.02 -14.65
N SER A 36 -2.42 -17.60 -15.32
CA SER A 36 -2.21 -18.64 -16.33
C SER A 36 -1.40 -18.12 -17.52
N PHE A 37 -1.64 -16.88 -17.95
CA PHE A 37 -0.87 -16.24 -19.02
C PHE A 37 0.59 -16.03 -18.63
N VAL A 38 0.87 -15.60 -17.40
CA VAL A 38 2.25 -15.45 -16.93
C VAL A 38 2.91 -16.82 -16.81
N TYR A 39 2.23 -17.80 -16.23
CA TYR A 39 2.74 -19.17 -16.17
C TYR A 39 3.10 -19.70 -17.57
N LEU A 40 2.23 -19.52 -18.56
CA LEU A 40 2.51 -19.88 -19.95
C LEU A 40 3.68 -19.08 -20.54
N SER A 41 3.80 -17.78 -20.25
CA SER A 41 4.91 -16.93 -20.67
C SER A 41 6.26 -17.44 -20.16
N LEU A 42 6.30 -17.92 -18.92
CA LEU A 42 7.50 -18.48 -18.29
C LEU A 42 7.93 -19.80 -18.96
N GLN A 43 6.97 -20.62 -19.37
CA GLN A 43 7.25 -21.88 -20.08
C GLN A 43 7.54 -21.69 -21.58
N CYS A 44 7.27 -20.52 -22.14
CA CYS A 44 7.49 -20.24 -23.55
C CYS A 44 8.97 -19.93 -23.85
N PRO A 45 9.53 -20.46 -24.97
CA PRO A 45 10.84 -20.07 -25.47
C PRO A 45 10.97 -18.54 -25.61
N SER A 46 12.15 -18.01 -25.34
CA SER A 46 12.45 -16.57 -25.34
C SER A 46 12.19 -15.89 -26.69
N ASP A 47 12.32 -16.64 -27.79
CA ASP A 47 12.11 -16.22 -29.17
C ASP A 47 10.68 -16.47 -29.69
N SER A 48 9.79 -17.03 -28.85
CA SER A 48 8.44 -17.35 -29.28
C SER A 48 7.57 -16.09 -29.44
N LYS A 49 6.80 -16.05 -30.53
CA LYS A 49 5.80 -14.97 -30.77
C LYS A 49 4.75 -14.90 -29.67
N LEU A 50 4.44 -16.03 -29.04
CA LEU A 50 3.50 -16.10 -27.92
C LEU A 50 4.06 -15.33 -26.71
N LYS A 51 5.34 -15.47 -26.38
CA LYS A 51 5.97 -14.72 -25.28
C LYS A 51 5.96 -13.22 -25.54
N SER A 52 6.28 -12.79 -26.76
CA SER A 52 6.18 -11.36 -27.12
C SER A 52 4.76 -10.82 -27.00
N PHE A 53 3.76 -11.59 -27.45
CA PHE A 53 2.35 -11.22 -27.33
C PHE A 53 1.90 -11.12 -25.86
N LEU A 54 2.26 -12.11 -25.03
CA LEU A 54 1.91 -12.13 -23.61
C LEU A 54 2.57 -10.95 -22.88
N ARG A 55 3.85 -10.68 -23.14
CA ARG A 55 4.55 -9.52 -22.58
C ARG A 55 3.83 -8.20 -22.90
N HIS A 56 3.50 -7.96 -24.17
CA HIS A 56 2.76 -6.75 -24.54
C HIS A 56 1.38 -6.68 -23.90
N THR A 57 0.70 -7.81 -23.74
CA THR A 57 -0.60 -7.84 -23.06
C THR A 57 -0.45 -7.45 -21.58
N LEU A 58 0.56 -7.98 -20.89
CA LEU A 58 0.83 -7.66 -19.49
C LEU A 58 1.26 -6.19 -19.30
N GLU A 59 2.08 -5.66 -20.21
CA GLU A 59 2.50 -4.26 -20.20
C GLU A 59 1.31 -3.28 -20.28
N THR A 60 0.18 -3.67 -20.87
CA THR A 60 -1.01 -2.80 -20.93
C THR A 60 -1.79 -2.70 -19.62
N ILE A 61 -1.48 -3.54 -18.63
CA ILE A 61 -2.22 -3.60 -17.37
C ILE A 61 -1.79 -2.45 -16.47
N GLN A 62 -2.75 -1.58 -16.14
CA GLN A 62 -2.54 -0.44 -15.25
C GLN A 62 -3.13 -0.65 -13.86
N GLU A 63 -4.06 -1.58 -13.69
CA GLU A 63 -4.76 -1.79 -12.42
C GLU A 63 -5.02 -3.27 -12.17
N ILE A 64 -4.67 -3.71 -10.97
CA ILE A 64 -5.08 -5.00 -10.41
C ILE A 64 -5.92 -4.67 -9.18
N ASN A 65 -7.23 -4.86 -9.29
CA ASN A 65 -8.18 -4.50 -8.24
C ASN A 65 -8.42 -5.61 -7.21
N HIS A 66 -7.90 -6.82 -7.46
CA HIS A 66 -7.92 -7.91 -6.50
C HIS A 66 -6.97 -9.01 -7.00
N LEU A 67 -5.87 -9.27 -6.29
CA LEU A 67 -4.99 -10.42 -6.52
C LEU A 67 -5.01 -11.32 -5.29
N TYR A 68 -5.67 -12.45 -5.46
CA TYR A 68 -5.81 -13.53 -4.49
C TYR A 68 -5.26 -14.82 -5.08
N ILE A 69 -4.30 -15.41 -4.39
CA ILE A 69 -3.72 -16.72 -4.65
C ILE A 69 -4.28 -17.70 -3.61
N PRO A 70 -5.11 -18.67 -4.05
CA PRO A 70 -5.58 -19.74 -3.20
C PRO A 70 -4.44 -20.47 -2.51
N GLN A 71 -4.64 -20.85 -1.25
CA GLN A 71 -3.64 -21.59 -0.46
C GLN A 71 -3.16 -22.85 -1.18
N GLN A 72 -4.06 -23.53 -1.92
CA GLN A 72 -3.75 -24.72 -2.68
C GLN A 72 -2.77 -24.46 -3.83
N LEU A 73 -2.70 -23.24 -4.36
CA LEU A 73 -1.83 -22.87 -5.47
C LEU A 73 -0.51 -22.22 -5.04
N ARG A 74 -0.33 -21.89 -3.75
CA ARG A 74 0.87 -21.19 -3.25
C ARG A 74 2.18 -21.95 -3.52
N HIS A 75 2.14 -23.27 -3.60
CA HIS A 75 3.32 -24.07 -3.94
C HIS A 75 3.76 -23.92 -5.40
N LEU A 76 2.83 -23.56 -6.30
CA LEU A 76 3.10 -23.28 -7.71
C LEU A 76 3.37 -21.79 -7.95
N LEU A 77 2.62 -20.93 -7.26
CA LEU A 77 2.67 -19.47 -7.35
C LEU A 77 3.43 -18.93 -6.14
N ASN A 78 4.69 -19.33 -6.05
CA ASN A 78 5.59 -18.96 -4.96
C ASN A 78 6.17 -17.54 -5.16
N ASP A 79 7.05 -17.12 -4.26
CA ASP A 79 7.69 -15.81 -4.31
C ASP A 79 8.48 -15.56 -5.61
N GLU A 80 9.10 -16.61 -6.18
CA GLU A 80 9.81 -16.50 -7.46
C GLU A 80 8.85 -16.12 -8.58
N PHE A 81 7.74 -16.84 -8.66
CA PHE A 81 6.69 -16.56 -9.62
C PHE A 81 6.14 -15.14 -9.43
N MET A 82 5.89 -14.72 -8.19
CA MET A 82 5.35 -13.38 -7.91
C MET A 82 6.35 -12.28 -8.25
N TYR A 83 7.63 -12.50 -8.00
CA TYR A 83 8.70 -11.60 -8.40
C TYR A 83 8.73 -11.41 -9.92
N GLU A 84 8.71 -12.50 -10.69
CA GLU A 84 8.67 -12.45 -12.17
C GLU A 84 7.36 -11.87 -12.71
N TYR A 85 6.24 -12.22 -12.08
CA TYR A 85 4.91 -11.72 -12.42
C TYR A 85 4.84 -10.19 -12.33
N PHE A 86 5.39 -9.60 -11.27
CA PHE A 86 5.46 -8.16 -11.11
C PHE A 86 6.41 -7.49 -12.11
N ASP A 87 7.52 -8.13 -12.48
CA ASP A 87 8.43 -7.59 -13.52
C ASP A 87 7.73 -7.41 -14.88
N HIS A 88 6.68 -8.20 -15.14
CA HIS A 88 5.86 -8.08 -16.35
C HIS A 88 4.78 -6.99 -16.30
N LEU A 89 4.66 -6.23 -15.21
CA LEU A 89 3.61 -5.21 -15.01
C LEU A 89 4.20 -3.79 -14.84
N PRO A 90 5.00 -3.28 -15.79
CA PRO A 90 5.77 -2.04 -15.61
C PRO A 90 4.93 -0.75 -15.49
N HIS A 91 3.65 -0.80 -15.90
CA HIS A 91 2.76 0.36 -15.94
C HIS A 91 1.63 0.30 -14.90
N ILE A 92 1.74 -0.60 -13.93
CA ILE A 92 0.74 -0.71 -12.87
C ILE A 92 0.73 0.55 -12.01
N LYS A 93 -0.48 1.08 -11.80
CA LYS A 93 -0.80 2.25 -10.98
C LYS A 93 -1.53 1.87 -9.71
N LYS A 94 -2.38 0.86 -9.78
CA LYS A 94 -3.14 0.37 -8.63
C LYS A 94 -2.94 -1.13 -8.46
N LEU A 95 -2.59 -1.55 -7.25
CA LEU A 95 -2.44 -2.96 -6.88
C LEU A 95 -3.19 -3.24 -5.57
N VAL A 96 -4.19 -4.12 -5.64
CA VAL A 96 -4.93 -4.62 -4.48
C VAL A 96 -4.59 -6.08 -4.26
N LEU A 97 -3.94 -6.41 -3.14
CA LEU A 97 -3.55 -7.77 -2.76
C LEU A 97 -4.42 -8.25 -1.60
N SER A 98 -4.91 -9.49 -1.67
CA SER A 98 -5.76 -10.05 -0.62
C SER A 98 -5.33 -11.47 -0.22
N ASP A 99 -5.31 -11.77 1.07
CA ASP A 99 -4.94 -13.07 1.66
C ASP A 99 -3.59 -13.62 1.13
N GLN A 100 -2.61 -12.73 0.94
CA GLN A 100 -1.29 -13.08 0.42
C GLN A 100 -0.25 -13.18 1.52
N ILE A 101 0.73 -14.06 1.32
CA ILE A 101 1.99 -13.95 2.06
C ILE A 101 2.87 -12.98 1.26
N PHE A 102 3.26 -11.89 1.88
CA PHE A 102 4.07 -10.85 1.23
C PHE A 102 5.47 -10.92 1.80
N THR A 103 6.32 -11.71 1.15
CA THR A 103 7.71 -11.84 1.59
C THR A 103 8.54 -10.63 1.17
N PRO A 104 9.70 -10.39 1.81
CA PRO A 104 10.58 -9.28 1.44
C PRO A 104 10.93 -9.26 -0.06
N LYS A 105 11.05 -10.43 -0.70
CA LYS A 105 11.32 -10.53 -2.14
C LYS A 105 10.15 -10.02 -3.00
N VAL A 106 8.91 -10.38 -2.64
CA VAL A 106 7.71 -9.89 -3.33
C VAL A 106 7.52 -8.39 -3.09
N ALA A 107 7.80 -7.93 -1.86
CA ALA A 107 7.80 -6.51 -1.50
C ALA A 107 8.80 -5.70 -2.32
N LEU A 108 10.03 -6.21 -2.47
CA LEU A 108 11.06 -5.60 -3.30
C LEU A 108 10.68 -5.57 -4.79
N SER A 109 9.98 -6.60 -5.30
CA SER A 109 9.48 -6.55 -6.66
C SER A 109 8.36 -5.51 -6.82
N ALA A 110 7.44 -5.44 -5.86
CA ALA A 110 6.39 -4.44 -5.86
C ALA A 110 6.94 -3.00 -5.75
N SER A 111 8.04 -2.80 -5.02
CA SER A 111 8.69 -1.50 -4.92
C SER A 111 9.38 -1.06 -6.22
N ARG A 112 9.49 -1.92 -7.24
CA ARG A 112 10.00 -1.53 -8.56
C ARG A 112 8.94 -0.91 -9.47
N PHE A 113 7.68 -0.90 -9.05
CA PHE A 113 6.60 -0.29 -9.83
C PHE A 113 6.71 1.23 -9.87
N LYS A 114 7.34 1.74 -10.94
CA LYS A 114 7.55 3.19 -11.15
C LYS A 114 6.26 4.00 -11.32
N SER A 115 5.17 3.34 -11.72
CA SER A 115 3.89 3.99 -11.95
C SER A 115 2.90 3.80 -10.80
N LEU A 116 3.27 3.06 -9.75
CA LEU A 116 2.33 2.70 -8.68
C LEU A 116 1.98 3.91 -7.84
N THR A 117 0.71 4.30 -7.89
CA THR A 117 0.13 5.39 -7.10
C THR A 117 -0.66 4.86 -5.90
N THR A 118 -1.10 3.60 -5.96
CA THR A 118 -1.97 3.03 -4.92
C THR A 118 -1.66 1.55 -4.73
N ILE A 119 -1.28 1.18 -3.51
CA ILE A 119 -1.24 -0.21 -3.07
C ILE A 119 -2.26 -0.37 -1.93
N HIS A 120 -3.12 -1.37 -2.05
CA HIS A 120 -4.07 -1.76 -1.02
C HIS A 120 -3.77 -3.21 -0.66
N LEU A 121 -3.50 -3.47 0.60
CA LEU A 121 -3.24 -4.82 1.07
C LEU A 121 -4.44 -5.19 1.96
N THR A 122 -4.96 -6.40 1.87
CA THR A 122 -6.07 -6.90 2.71
C THR A 122 -5.69 -8.28 3.21
N ASP A 123 -5.73 -8.54 4.52
CA ASP A 123 -5.37 -9.83 5.12
C ASP A 123 -4.00 -10.37 4.65
N VAL A 124 -3.03 -9.48 4.48
CA VAL A 124 -1.68 -9.84 4.01
C VAL A 124 -0.77 -10.16 5.19
N ASP A 125 -0.19 -11.36 5.18
CA ASP A 125 0.78 -11.83 6.16
C ASP A 125 2.21 -11.62 5.63
N VAL A 126 2.95 -10.68 6.22
CA VAL A 126 4.33 -10.40 5.82
C VAL A 126 5.27 -11.27 6.66
N ARG A 127 5.75 -12.37 6.06
CA ARG A 127 6.71 -13.28 6.70
C ARG A 127 8.10 -13.11 6.09
N GLU A 128 9.13 -13.17 6.93
CA GLU A 128 10.48 -13.46 6.44
C GLU A 128 10.44 -14.85 5.80
N SER A 129 10.93 -14.95 4.56
CA SER A 129 10.99 -16.23 3.86
C SER A 129 11.87 -17.17 4.69
N SER A 130 11.31 -18.29 5.16
CA SER A 130 12.04 -19.32 5.93
C SER A 130 13.09 -20.08 5.10
N GLY A 131 13.47 -19.56 3.93
CA GLY A 131 14.53 -20.07 3.09
C GLY A 131 15.63 -19.02 3.01
N GLU A 132 16.86 -19.46 3.22
CA GLU A 132 18.13 -18.75 3.05
C GLU A 132 18.27 -18.21 1.60
N ALA A 133 17.47 -17.21 1.24
CA ALA A 133 17.77 -16.36 0.10
C ALA A 133 18.68 -15.25 0.64
N GLU A 134 19.99 -15.45 0.52
CA GLU A 134 20.97 -14.37 0.61
C GLU A 134 20.44 -13.23 -0.28
N LEU A 135 19.94 -12.17 0.35
CA LEU A 135 19.71 -10.89 -0.30
C LEU A 135 21.09 -10.43 -0.74
N ASN A 136 21.42 -10.73 -1.99
CA ASN A 136 22.68 -10.32 -2.58
C ASN A 136 22.85 -8.82 -2.33
N ASP A 137 23.98 -8.50 -1.69
CA ASP A 137 24.41 -7.23 -1.12
C ASP A 137 24.74 -6.19 -2.21
N SER A 138 23.90 -6.09 -3.23
CA SER A 138 23.87 -4.93 -4.12
C SER A 138 23.12 -3.83 -3.38
N ASN A 139 23.88 -2.88 -2.87
CA ASN A 139 23.52 -1.56 -2.34
C ASN A 139 22.67 -0.67 -3.28
N ASP A 140 21.84 -1.28 -4.12
CA ASP A 140 20.79 -0.59 -4.86
C ASP A 140 19.67 -0.29 -3.88
N SER A 141 19.84 0.81 -3.15
CA SER A 141 18.74 1.55 -2.54
C SER A 141 17.82 2.00 -3.67
N ILE A 142 16.92 1.10 -4.09
CA ILE A 142 15.93 1.34 -5.13
C ILE A 142 14.91 2.31 -4.53
N LEU A 143 15.22 3.59 -4.69
CA LEU A 143 14.34 4.70 -4.40
C LEU A 143 13.13 4.61 -5.33
N LEU A 144 11.94 4.40 -4.76
CA LEU A 144 10.64 4.50 -5.42
C LEU A 144 10.43 5.90 -6.01
N ASN A 145 10.93 6.18 -7.22
CA ASN A 145 10.70 7.48 -7.85
C ASN A 145 9.26 7.56 -8.40
N THR A 146 8.29 7.70 -7.50
CA THR A 146 6.86 7.88 -7.80
C THR A 146 6.47 9.31 -7.41
N ASN A 147 5.80 10.02 -8.33
CA ASN A 147 5.35 11.40 -8.14
C ASN A 147 4.11 11.45 -7.22
N GLU A 148 4.28 11.25 -5.91
CA GLU A 148 3.24 11.03 -4.87
C GLU A 148 2.88 9.54 -4.73
N SER A 149 3.67 8.78 -3.95
CA SER A 149 3.31 7.43 -3.54
C SER A 149 2.34 7.48 -2.36
N LYS A 150 1.16 6.93 -2.57
CA LYS A 150 0.17 6.67 -1.53
C LYS A 150 0.08 5.17 -1.24
N ILE A 151 0.21 4.85 0.04
CA ILE A 151 0.05 3.52 0.59
C ILE A 151 -1.18 3.52 1.48
N ASP A 152 -2.10 2.58 1.22
CA ASP A 152 -3.27 2.36 2.03
C ASP A 152 -3.19 0.97 2.67
N CYS A 153 -2.96 0.95 3.96
CA CYS A 153 -2.88 -0.22 4.82
C CYS A 153 -4.13 -0.36 5.70
N SER A 154 -5.25 0.26 5.30
CA SER A 154 -6.47 0.17 6.09
C SER A 154 -7.00 -1.27 6.17
N ASP A 155 -7.63 -1.61 7.30
CA ASP A 155 -8.22 -2.93 7.57
C ASP A 155 -7.27 -4.14 7.47
N LEU A 156 -5.95 -3.90 7.46
CA LEU A 156 -4.94 -4.95 7.47
C LEU A 156 -4.72 -5.53 8.87
N THR A 157 -4.19 -6.74 8.93
CA THR A 157 -3.60 -7.32 10.14
C THR A 157 -2.11 -7.55 9.92
N VAL A 158 -1.24 -6.80 10.60
CA VAL A 158 0.22 -6.87 10.40
C VAL A 158 0.98 -6.81 11.72
N SER A 159 2.20 -7.35 11.75
CA SER A 159 3.11 -7.03 12.85
C SER A 159 3.75 -5.66 12.63
N VAL A 160 4.20 -5.01 13.71
CA VAL A 160 4.92 -3.73 13.62
C VAL A 160 6.22 -3.89 12.82
N GLN A 161 6.92 -5.02 13.03
CA GLN A 161 8.15 -5.34 12.31
C GLN A 161 7.90 -5.47 10.81
N SER A 162 6.81 -6.14 10.43
CA SER A 162 6.38 -6.28 9.04
C SER A 162 6.12 -4.93 8.36
N LEU A 163 5.39 -4.05 9.04
CA LEU A 163 5.11 -2.70 8.53
C LEU A 163 6.41 -1.89 8.40
N VAL A 164 7.30 -1.96 9.39
CA VAL A 164 8.60 -1.31 9.36
C VAL A 164 9.44 -1.79 8.17
N SER A 165 9.58 -3.10 7.98
CA SER A 165 10.31 -3.66 6.84
C SER A 165 9.71 -3.20 5.51
N PHE A 166 8.39 -3.11 5.43
CA PHE A 166 7.71 -2.60 4.23
C PHE A 166 7.96 -1.11 3.99
N LEU A 167 7.95 -0.29 5.04
CA LEU A 167 8.24 1.15 4.95
C LEU A 167 9.71 1.42 4.59
N ASP A 168 10.63 0.59 5.07
CA ASP A 168 12.06 0.66 4.71
C ASP A 168 12.29 0.41 3.21
N LEU A 169 11.50 -0.48 2.61
CA LEU A 169 11.49 -0.72 1.16
C LEU A 169 10.78 0.38 0.37
N THR A 170 10.10 1.31 1.06
CA THR A 170 9.30 2.36 0.43
C THR A 170 9.63 3.78 0.96
N PRO A 171 10.90 4.21 0.87
CA PRO A 171 11.38 5.44 1.52
C PRO A 171 10.80 6.75 0.94
N LEU A 172 10.18 6.68 -0.24
CA LEU A 172 9.62 7.85 -0.94
C LEU A 172 8.11 8.03 -0.75
N VAL A 173 7.51 7.25 0.15
CA VAL A 173 6.07 7.32 0.48
C VAL A 173 5.73 8.69 1.06
N GLU A 174 4.72 9.32 0.46
CA GLU A 174 4.23 10.64 0.87
C GLU A 174 2.88 10.58 1.57
N SER A 175 2.10 9.52 1.35
CA SER A 175 0.82 9.31 2.02
C SER A 175 0.71 7.87 2.54
N LEU A 176 0.44 7.70 3.83
CA LEU A 176 0.28 6.41 4.49
C LEU A 176 -1.03 6.44 5.26
N ILE A 177 -1.98 5.61 4.87
CA ILE A 177 -3.27 5.48 5.55
C ILE A 177 -3.27 4.14 6.29
N MET A 178 -3.57 4.15 7.59
CA MET A 178 -3.58 2.96 8.44
C MET A 178 -4.91 2.83 9.18
N ASP A 179 -6.02 3.24 8.57
CA ASP A 179 -7.31 3.28 9.26
C ASP A 179 -7.76 1.85 9.61
N ASN A 180 -8.14 1.61 10.87
CA ASN A 180 -8.51 0.28 11.39
C ASN A 180 -7.44 -0.82 11.24
N LEU A 181 -6.18 -0.47 11.01
CA LEU A 181 -5.09 -1.44 10.94
C LEU A 181 -4.92 -2.14 12.30
N THR A 182 -4.96 -3.47 12.30
CA THR A 182 -4.79 -4.30 13.48
C THR A 182 -3.34 -4.75 13.59
N PHE A 183 -2.67 -4.38 14.69
CA PHE A 183 -1.33 -4.88 14.96
C PHE A 183 -1.39 -6.23 15.66
N VAL A 184 -0.48 -7.14 15.31
CA VAL A 184 -0.30 -8.44 15.99
C VAL A 184 1.14 -8.64 16.42
N ASP A 185 1.34 -9.40 17.50
CA ASP A 185 2.68 -9.83 17.90
C ASP A 185 3.25 -10.81 16.89
N HIS A 186 4.51 -10.61 16.49
CA HIS A 186 5.17 -11.43 15.48
C HIS A 186 5.38 -12.90 15.89
N ILE A 187 5.37 -13.22 17.19
CA ILE A 187 5.56 -14.59 17.70
C ILE A 187 4.21 -15.22 18.01
N THR A 188 3.37 -14.53 18.79
CA THR A 188 2.11 -15.12 19.29
C THR A 188 0.95 -14.93 18.31
N SER A 189 1.07 -14.03 17.33
CA SER A 189 -0.02 -13.59 16.45
C SER A 189 -1.23 -13.01 17.20
N GLU A 190 -1.08 -12.66 18.48
CA GLU A 190 -2.14 -12.04 19.26
C GLU A 190 -2.24 -10.55 18.95
N PRO A 191 -3.45 -9.95 18.96
CA PRO A 191 -3.62 -8.52 18.72
C PRO A 191 -2.90 -7.67 19.76
N VAL A 192 -2.14 -6.69 19.30
CA VAL A 192 -1.41 -5.72 20.11
C VAL A 192 -2.00 -4.32 19.84
N PRO A 193 -2.37 -3.55 20.88
CA PRO A 193 -2.80 -2.17 20.66
C PRO A 193 -1.63 -1.31 20.18
N LEU A 194 -1.86 -0.49 19.15
CA LEU A 194 -0.90 0.54 18.76
C LEU A 194 -0.75 1.54 19.91
N ASP A 195 0.48 1.78 20.34
CA ASP A 195 0.84 2.75 21.38
C ASP A 195 1.86 3.77 20.84
N ASP A 196 2.23 4.73 21.69
CA ASP A 196 3.24 5.75 21.34
C ASP A 196 4.59 5.16 20.97
N ASN A 197 4.99 4.02 21.53
CA ASN A 197 6.27 3.39 21.24
C ASN A 197 6.28 2.87 19.80
N HIS A 198 5.17 2.23 19.39
CA HIS A 198 5.02 1.76 18.01
C HIS A 198 5.02 2.93 17.02
N LEU A 199 4.31 4.04 17.32
CA LEU A 199 4.36 5.25 16.51
C LEU A 199 5.77 5.85 16.44
N GLN A 200 6.52 5.81 17.54
CA GLN A 200 7.91 6.28 17.55
C GLN A 200 8.79 5.42 16.64
N VAL A 201 8.62 4.09 16.65
CA VAL A 201 9.34 3.16 15.77
C VAL A 201 8.98 3.43 14.31
N ILE A 202 7.69 3.46 13.96
CA ILE A 202 7.20 3.73 12.60
C ILE A 202 7.69 5.10 12.12
N GLY A 203 7.67 6.12 13.00
CA GLY A 203 8.10 7.49 12.74
C GLY A 203 9.54 7.62 12.21
N ASN A 204 10.41 6.64 12.46
CA ASN A 204 11.77 6.64 11.90
C ASN A 204 11.82 6.35 10.39
N TYR A 205 10.78 5.72 9.84
CA TYR A 205 10.74 5.26 8.45
C TYR A 205 9.87 6.15 7.54
N ILE A 206 9.08 7.07 8.12
CA ILE A 206 8.13 7.92 7.39
C ILE A 206 8.57 9.39 7.33
N LEU A 207 9.86 9.64 7.15
CA LEU A 207 10.43 11.01 7.20
C LEU A 207 9.93 11.92 6.07
N ASN A 208 9.55 11.34 4.93
CA ASN A 208 9.04 12.07 3.75
C ASN A 208 7.52 12.22 3.73
N LEU A 209 6.83 11.73 4.76
CA LEU A 209 5.38 11.66 4.78
C LEU A 209 4.74 13.04 4.87
N LYS A 210 3.77 13.29 3.99
CA LYS A 210 2.94 14.50 3.91
C LYS A 210 1.54 14.27 4.47
N GLU A 211 1.00 13.05 4.33
CA GLU A 211 -0.33 12.68 4.80
C GLU A 211 -0.28 11.36 5.59
N LEU A 212 -0.88 11.36 6.78
CA LEU A 212 -0.97 10.18 7.63
C LEU A 212 -2.39 9.93 8.13
N GLY A 213 -2.89 8.71 7.94
CA GLY A 213 -4.15 8.23 8.51
C GLY A 213 -3.94 7.37 9.75
N LEU A 214 -4.50 7.80 10.87
CA LEU A 214 -4.46 7.14 12.18
C LEU A 214 -5.87 6.87 12.73
N SER A 215 -6.88 6.77 11.88
CA SER A 215 -8.26 6.66 12.36
C SER A 215 -8.45 5.39 13.19
N SER A 216 -9.28 5.49 14.23
CA SER A 216 -9.64 4.44 15.19
C SER A 216 -8.51 3.99 16.13
N PHE A 217 -7.30 4.55 16.06
CA PHE A 217 -6.23 4.21 16.99
C PHE A 217 -6.33 4.96 18.33
N PRO A 218 -5.87 4.35 19.44
CA PRO A 218 -5.85 4.99 20.76
C PRO A 218 -4.65 5.95 20.91
N VAL A 219 -4.42 6.83 19.93
CA VAL A 219 -3.29 7.78 19.91
C VAL A 219 -3.56 8.99 20.78
N ASP A 220 -2.59 9.40 21.60
CA ASP A 220 -2.70 10.60 22.42
C ASP A 220 -2.02 11.81 21.76
N LYS A 221 -2.17 12.99 22.39
CA LYS A 221 -1.51 14.22 21.94
C LYS A 221 0.01 14.05 21.84
N ARG A 222 0.62 13.33 22.78
CA ARG A 222 2.07 13.18 22.89
C ARG A 222 2.62 12.38 21.72
N GLY A 223 2.01 11.25 21.38
CA GLY A 223 2.35 10.43 20.22
C GLY A 223 2.30 11.24 18.92
N ILE A 224 1.24 12.04 18.75
CA ILE A 224 1.10 12.93 17.58
C ILE A 224 2.21 13.98 17.55
N SER A 225 2.43 14.73 18.63
CA SER A 225 3.49 15.74 18.69
C SER A 225 4.89 15.14 18.45
N CYS A 226 5.18 13.97 19.05
CA CYS A 226 6.45 13.26 18.84
C CYS A 226 6.68 12.92 17.37
N MET A 227 5.65 12.44 16.68
CA MET A 227 5.71 12.10 15.26
C MET A 227 5.83 13.34 14.38
N LEU A 228 5.09 14.41 14.67
CA LEU A 228 5.16 15.68 13.94
C LEU A 228 6.53 16.34 14.03
N ASN A 229 7.18 16.26 15.19
CA ASN A 229 8.54 16.76 15.37
C ASN A 229 9.58 16.00 14.53
N ARG A 230 9.28 14.76 14.13
CA ARG A 230 10.14 13.94 13.26
C ARG A 230 9.80 14.13 11.78
N CYS A 231 8.51 14.23 11.46
CA CYS A 231 8.01 14.31 10.09
C CYS A 231 7.75 15.77 9.68
N THR A 232 8.81 16.53 9.42
CA THR A 232 8.71 17.97 9.09
C THR A 232 7.97 18.27 7.77
N SER A 233 7.88 17.26 6.90
CA SER A 233 7.11 17.31 5.64
C SER A 233 5.61 17.11 5.84
N MET A 234 5.15 16.74 7.04
CA MET A 234 3.74 16.46 7.32
C MET A 234 2.87 17.69 7.04
N ARG A 235 1.76 17.48 6.35
CA ARG A 235 0.76 18.52 6.00
C ARG A 235 -0.63 18.13 6.45
N ARG A 236 -0.91 16.83 6.58
CA ARG A 236 -2.25 16.36 6.89
C ARG A 236 -2.23 15.14 7.80
N ILE A 237 -3.06 15.17 8.83
CA ILE A 237 -3.27 14.04 9.74
C ILE A 237 -4.77 13.75 9.80
N ILE A 238 -5.15 12.50 9.55
CA ILE A 238 -6.52 12.00 9.61
C ILE A 238 -6.67 11.15 10.87
N MET A 239 -7.61 11.50 11.75
CA MET A 239 -7.80 10.91 13.08
C MET A 239 -9.29 10.74 13.37
N ASN A 240 -10.03 10.11 12.46
CA ASN A 240 -11.44 9.84 12.72
C ASN A 240 -11.56 8.77 13.82
N ASN A 241 -12.56 8.88 14.67
CA ASN A 241 -12.83 7.95 15.78
C ASN A 241 -11.68 7.74 16.78
N CYS A 242 -10.70 8.64 16.86
CA CYS A 242 -9.63 8.58 17.87
C CYS A 242 -10.15 9.05 19.24
N LYS A 243 -10.57 8.10 20.09
CA LYS A 243 -11.21 8.38 21.39
C LYS A 243 -10.39 9.25 22.33
N SER A 244 -9.07 9.20 22.23
CA SER A 244 -8.14 9.96 23.07
C SER A 244 -7.95 11.42 22.61
N ILE A 245 -8.46 11.79 21.44
CA ILE A 245 -8.33 13.15 20.87
C ILE A 245 -9.62 13.92 21.09
N THR A 246 -9.70 14.66 22.19
CA THR A 246 -10.84 15.53 22.49
C THR A 246 -10.78 16.84 21.66
N PRO A 247 -11.88 17.60 21.57
CA PRO A 247 -11.87 18.91 20.89
C PRO A 247 -10.84 19.89 21.46
N GLU A 248 -10.60 19.87 22.77
CA GLU A 248 -9.60 20.69 23.44
C GLU A 248 -8.18 20.32 22.98
N ILE A 249 -7.87 19.01 22.95
CA ILE A 249 -6.58 18.51 22.45
C ILE A 249 -6.38 18.87 20.99
N LEU A 250 -7.42 18.72 20.17
CA LEU A 250 -7.38 19.10 18.76
C LEU A 250 -7.10 20.59 18.59
N PHE A 251 -7.74 21.45 19.38
CA PHE A 251 -7.50 22.89 19.36
C PHE A 251 -6.04 23.22 19.74
N GLU A 252 -5.51 22.58 20.78
CA GLU A 252 -4.10 22.73 21.17
C GLU A 252 -3.15 22.32 20.03
N LEU A 253 -3.40 21.17 19.39
CA LEU A 253 -2.61 20.70 18.24
C LEU A 253 -2.67 21.68 17.06
N GLN A 254 -3.83 22.28 16.79
CA GLN A 254 -3.99 23.27 15.71
C GLN A 254 -3.23 24.57 16.01
N VAL A 255 -3.18 25.00 17.27
CA VAL A 255 -2.40 26.16 17.70
C VAL A 255 -0.89 25.88 17.64
N GLU A 256 -0.47 24.68 18.07
CA GLU A 256 0.93 24.25 18.10
C GLU A 256 1.48 23.98 16.68
N TYR A 257 0.65 23.43 15.79
CA TYR A 257 1.02 23.04 14.43
C TYR A 257 0.08 23.69 13.38
N PRO A 258 0.12 25.03 13.21
CA PRO A 258 -0.83 25.76 12.36
C PRO A 258 -0.69 25.48 10.85
N HIS A 259 0.40 24.84 10.44
CA HIS A 259 0.66 24.44 9.05
C HIS A 259 0.11 23.05 8.71
N ILE A 260 -0.49 22.35 9.68
CA ILE A 260 -1.00 20.99 9.52
C ILE A 260 -2.52 20.99 9.51
N SER A 261 -3.09 20.32 8.51
CA SER A 261 -4.52 20.06 8.42
C SER A 261 -4.87 18.81 9.22
N PHE A 262 -5.50 19.00 10.37
CA PHE A 262 -6.07 17.91 11.16
C PHE A 262 -7.50 17.63 10.71
N VAL A 263 -7.79 16.40 10.29
CA VAL A 263 -9.11 15.91 9.90
C VAL A 263 -9.60 14.93 10.95
N CYS A 264 -10.68 15.24 11.66
CA CYS A 264 -11.34 14.33 12.60
C CYS A 264 -12.85 14.54 12.64
N ASP A 265 -13.63 13.66 13.26
CA ASP A 265 -15.09 13.75 13.30
C ASP A 265 -15.61 15.05 13.95
N HIS A 266 -14.85 15.63 14.87
CA HIS A 266 -15.16 16.89 15.53
C HIS A 266 -14.97 18.12 14.64
N THR A 267 -14.26 17.99 13.50
CA THR A 267 -13.95 19.10 12.58
C THR A 267 -15.15 19.59 11.77
N LYS A 268 -16.30 18.91 11.82
CA LYS A 268 -17.54 19.40 11.19
C LYS A 268 -17.98 20.80 11.68
N TYR A 269 -17.41 21.27 12.81
CA TYR A 269 -17.66 22.59 13.37
C TYR A 269 -16.42 23.50 13.42
N SER A 270 -15.25 23.02 12.96
CA SER A 270 -14.03 23.83 12.98
C SER A 270 -13.97 24.73 11.74
N LEU A 271 -13.98 26.04 11.99
CA LEU A 271 -13.78 27.11 11.02
C LEU A 271 -12.66 26.76 10.03
N GLN A 272 -13.01 26.74 8.75
CA GLN A 272 -12.07 26.58 7.66
C GLN A 272 -11.00 27.69 7.69
N SER A 273 -9.74 27.29 7.52
CA SER A 273 -8.60 28.07 7.02
C SER A 273 -7.87 29.06 7.98
N PRO A 274 -6.52 29.12 7.94
CA PRO A 274 -5.68 30.05 8.72
C PRO A 274 -5.75 31.53 8.32
N GLU A 275 -6.75 31.98 7.54
CA GLU A 275 -6.82 33.40 7.15
C GLU A 275 -7.22 34.35 8.29
N MET A 276 -7.78 33.84 9.40
CA MET A 276 -8.31 34.70 10.47
C MET A 276 -7.32 35.12 11.57
N PHE A 277 -6.07 34.63 11.59
CA PHE A 277 -5.10 35.05 12.62
C PHE A 277 -4.25 36.27 12.23
N LYS A 278 -4.53 36.94 11.11
CA LYS A 278 -3.77 38.13 10.67
C LYS A 278 -4.07 39.43 11.42
N TYR A 279 -5.03 39.46 12.35
CA TYR A 279 -5.36 40.71 13.05
C TYR A 279 -5.76 40.46 14.51
N ARG A 280 -4.80 40.49 15.44
CA ARG A 280 -5.03 40.89 16.83
C ARG A 280 -3.74 40.98 17.65
N TYR A 281 -2.82 41.85 17.23
CA TYR A 281 -1.90 42.53 18.14
C TYR A 281 -1.54 43.88 17.51
N ASP A 282 -2.36 44.88 17.82
CA ASP A 282 -2.01 46.30 17.95
C ASP A 282 -2.91 46.88 19.06
#